data_AF-A0A521PL18-F1
#
_entry.id   AF-A0A521PL18-F1
#
_cell.length_a   1.000
_cell.length_b   1.000
_cell.length_c   1.000
_cell.angle_alpha   90.00
_cell.angle_beta   90.00
_cell.angle_gamma   90.00
#
_symmetry.space_group_name_H-M   'P 1'
#
loop_
_entity.id
_entity.type
_entity.pdbx_description
1 polymer ?
#
loop_
_entity_poly.entity_id
_entity_poly.type
_entity_poly.pdbx_seq_one_letter_code
_entity_poly.pdbx_strand_id
1 'polypeptide(L)'
;MLTVLHYLADGLWILAMALIASTSRGALKRVPADAKMPMQWGKDGKPTWRLARNVALGVMFGVPLVLGLALSALSRMAVYDAQSAVILFLMRTLLAGLFAVVCLTWLRGSLRTLEDEGVVTP
;
A
#
# COMPACT_ATOMS: atom_id res chain seq x y z
N MET A 1 10.76 -19.22 19.90
CA MET A 1 10.80 -19.17 18.41
C MET A 1 9.57 -18.49 17.81
N LEU A 2 8.35 -18.77 18.28
CA LEU A 2 7.10 -18.19 17.72
C LEU A 2 7.07 -16.65 17.75
N THR A 3 7.54 -16.03 18.83
CA THR A 3 7.59 -14.56 18.96
C THR A 3 8.52 -13.89 17.93
N VAL A 4 9.60 -14.58 17.53
CA VAL A 4 10.55 -14.06 16.53
C VAL A 4 9.87 -13.92 15.17
N LEU A 5 9.01 -14.89 14.80
CA LEU A 5 8.22 -14.82 13.57
C LEU A 5 7.30 -13.60 13.53
N HIS A 6 6.68 -13.24 14.66
CA HIS A 6 5.84 -12.05 14.75
C HIS A 6 6.64 -10.77 14.52
N TYR A 7 7.80 -10.64 15.17
CA TYR A 7 8.67 -9.46 14.99
C TYR A 7 9.21 -9.36 13.57
N LEU A 8 9.55 -10.48 12.93
CA LEU A 8 9.96 -10.49 11.53
C LEU A 8 8.81 -10.04 10.62
N ALA A 9 7.59 -10.56 10.80
CA ALA A 9 6.44 -10.13 10.03
C ALA A 9 6.12 -8.64 10.22
N ASP A 10 6.18 -8.13 11.46
CA ASP A 10 5.99 -6.71 11.75
C ASP A 10 7.11 -5.88 11.08
N GLY A 11 8.37 -6.31 11.16
CA GLY A 11 9.50 -5.64 10.53
C GLY A 11 9.37 -5.56 9.00
N LEU A 12 8.99 -6.66 8.34
CA LEU A 12 8.72 -6.65 6.90
C LEU A 12 7.54 -5.75 6.53
N TRP A 13 6.47 -5.75 7.33
CA TRP A 13 5.33 -4.88 7.09
C TRP A 13 5.70 -3.40 7.19
N ILE A 14 6.45 -3.05 8.25
CA ILE A 14 6.95 -1.69 8.47
C ILE A 14 7.86 -1.28 7.30
N LEU A 15 8.75 -2.16 6.85
CA LEU A 15 9.61 -1.91 5.70
C LEU A 15 8.79 -1.64 4.42
N ALA A 16 7.78 -2.46 4.14
CA ALA A 16 6.88 -2.25 3.01
C ALA A 16 6.17 -0.89 3.08
N MET A 17 5.62 -0.55 4.25
CA MET A 17 4.98 0.75 4.47
C MET A 17 5.95 1.92 4.33
N ALA A 18 7.18 1.78 4.83
CA ALA A 18 8.22 2.79 4.70
C ALA A 18 8.62 3.01 3.24
N LEU A 19 8.72 1.95 2.44
CA LEU A 19 8.98 2.03 1.00
C LEU A 19 7.85 2.77 0.27
N ILE A 20 6.59 2.42 0.54
CA ILE A 20 5.41 3.11 -0.02
C ILE A 20 5.43 4.59 0.38
N ALA A 21 5.66 4.90 1.65
CA ALA A 21 5.66 6.28 2.15
C ALA A 21 6.81 7.12 1.56
N SER A 22 8.02 6.56 1.48
CA SER A 22 9.20 7.25 0.97
C SER A 22 9.05 7.59 -0.51
N THR A 23 8.67 6.61 -1.33
CA THR A 23 8.48 6.77 -2.77
C THR A 23 7.30 7.68 -3.09
N SER A 24 6.17 7.53 -2.38
CA SER A 24 5.01 8.39 -2.57
C SER A 24 5.28 9.83 -2.18
N ARG A 25 6.05 10.11 -1.13
CA ARG A 25 6.35 11.48 -0.72
C ARG A 25 7.04 12.28 -1.82
N GLY A 26 8.00 11.68 -2.54
CA GLY A 26 8.68 12.33 -3.65
C GLY A 26 7.75 12.61 -4.83
N ALA A 27 6.96 11.62 -5.22
CA ALA A 27 5.96 11.74 -6.29
C ALA A 27 4.89 12.80 -5.98
N LEU A 28 4.36 12.78 -4.76
CA LEU A 28 3.23 13.61 -4.36
C LEU A 28 3.55 15.09 -4.22
N LYS A 29 4.82 15.46 -4.04
CA LYS A 29 5.24 16.87 -4.07
C LYS A 29 4.95 17.54 -5.40
N ARG A 30 4.90 16.76 -6.49
CA ARG A 30 4.64 17.27 -7.85
C ARG A 30 3.15 17.36 -8.18
N VAL A 31 2.30 16.68 -7.40
CA VAL A 31 0.86 16.61 -7.66
C VAL A 31 0.13 17.73 -6.92
N PRO A 32 -0.61 18.61 -7.61
CA PRO A 32 -1.42 19.65 -6.98
C PRO A 32 -2.41 19.10 -5.94
N ALA A 33 -2.69 19.87 -4.89
CA ALA A 33 -3.54 19.41 -3.79
C ALA A 33 -5.01 19.20 -4.20
N ASP A 34 -5.45 19.96 -5.20
CA ASP A 34 -6.78 19.94 -5.82
C ASP A 34 -6.91 18.93 -6.97
N ALA A 35 -5.81 18.27 -7.36
CA ALA A 35 -5.83 17.28 -8.41
C ALA A 35 -6.69 16.07 -8.03
N LYS A 36 -7.38 15.53 -9.03
CA LYS A 36 -8.15 14.29 -8.91
C LYS A 36 -7.29 13.13 -9.40
N MET A 37 -7.02 12.18 -8.50
CA MET A 37 -6.23 10.99 -8.81
C MET A 37 -7.11 9.89 -9.40
N PRO A 38 -6.66 9.21 -10.46
CA PRO A 38 -7.34 8.03 -10.98
C PRO A 38 -7.22 6.87 -9.99
N MET A 39 -8.32 6.16 -9.78
CA MET A 39 -8.34 4.98 -8.90
C MET A 39 -8.26 3.67 -9.68
N GLN A 40 -8.75 3.66 -10.92
CA GLN A 40 -8.79 2.49 -11.76
C GLN A 40 -8.75 2.92 -13.23
N TRP A 41 -8.15 2.07 -14.06
CA TRP A 41 -8.07 2.25 -15.50
C TRP A 41 -8.88 1.17 -16.22
N GLY A 42 -9.56 1.58 -17.29
CA GLY A 42 -10.24 0.67 -18.21
C GLY A 42 -9.23 -0.09 -19.09
N LYS A 43 -9.73 -1.02 -19.91
CA LYS A 43 -8.91 -1.76 -20.89
C LYS A 43 -8.29 -0.83 -21.96
N ASP A 44 -8.88 0.34 -22.14
CA ASP A 44 -8.43 1.42 -23.01
C ASP A 44 -7.33 2.29 -22.37
N GLY A 45 -6.91 1.98 -21.15
CA GLY A 45 -5.91 2.75 -20.41
C GLY A 45 -6.42 4.08 -19.87
N LYS A 46 -7.71 4.39 -20.05
CA LYS A 46 -8.31 5.63 -19.53
C LYS A 46 -8.81 5.44 -18.11
N PRO A 47 -8.71 6.47 -17.25
CA PRO A 47 -9.21 6.38 -15.89
C PRO A 47 -10.74 6.24 -15.88
N THR A 48 -11.24 5.16 -15.27
CA THR A 48 -12.68 4.89 -15.17
C THR A 48 -13.34 5.80 -14.14
N TRP A 49 -12.64 6.07 -13.04
CA TRP A 49 -13.12 6.96 -11.98
C TRP A 49 -11.95 7.58 -11.22
N ARG A 50 -12.24 8.72 -10.57
CA ARG A 50 -11.26 9.57 -9.91
C ARG A 50 -11.73 9.99 -8.52
N LEU A 51 -10.77 10.18 -7.62
CA LEU A 51 -10.99 10.72 -6.28
C LEU A 51 -10.11 11.93 -6.03
N ALA A 52 -10.49 12.79 -5.09
CA ALA A 52 -9.60 13.85 -4.62
C ALA A 52 -8.31 13.24 -4.07
N ARG A 53 -7.15 13.88 -4.36
CA ARG A 53 -5.81 13.38 -4.02
C ARG A 53 -5.72 12.81 -2.61
N ASN A 54 -6.11 13.57 -1.58
CA ASN A 54 -5.95 13.12 -0.20
C ASN A 54 -6.83 11.90 0.13
N VAL A 55 -8.02 11.80 -0.47
CA VAL A 55 -8.92 10.65 -0.29
C VAL A 55 -8.34 9.43 -0.99
N ALA A 56 -7.85 9.57 -2.23
CA ALA A 56 -7.23 8.48 -2.98
C ALA A 56 -6.02 7.90 -2.21
N LEU A 57 -5.15 8.76 -1.69
CA LEU A 57 -3.99 8.35 -0.91
C LEU A 57 -4.37 7.74 0.44
N GLY A 58 -5.38 8.32 1.10
CA GLY A 58 -5.91 7.79 2.35
C GLY A 58 -6.46 6.37 2.16
N VAL A 59 -7.16 6.09 1.07
CA VAL A 59 -7.64 4.74 0.76
C VAL A 59 -6.47 3.81 0.40
N MET A 60 -5.63 4.21 -0.56
CA MET A 60 -4.58 3.34 -1.10
C MET A 60 -3.52 2.98 -0.06
N PHE A 61 -3.17 3.90 0.84
CA PHE A 61 -2.16 3.65 1.88
C PHE A 61 -2.77 3.30 3.24
N GLY A 62 -3.99 3.78 3.51
CA GLY A 62 -4.70 3.47 4.76
C GLY A 62 -5.19 2.03 4.83
N VAL A 63 -5.63 1.44 3.70
CA VAL A 63 -6.06 0.03 3.69
C VAL A 63 -4.93 -0.93 4.10
N PRO A 64 -3.72 -0.88 3.48
CA PRO A 64 -2.58 -1.65 3.95
C PRO A 64 -2.23 -1.37 5.41
N LEU A 65 -2.29 -0.12 5.87
CA LEU A 65 -1.97 0.21 7.26
C LEU A 65 -2.95 -0.47 8.23
N VAL A 66 -4.26 -0.31 8.01
CA VAL A 66 -5.31 -0.86 8.87
C VAL A 66 -5.28 -2.38 8.86
N LEU A 67 -5.13 -3.00 7.69
CA LEU A 67 -5.02 -4.45 7.59
C LEU A 67 -3.76 -4.97 8.29
N GLY A 68 -2.62 -4.32 8.11
CA GLY A 68 -1.38 -4.68 8.80
C GLY A 68 -1.51 -4.68 10.31
N LEU A 69 -2.15 -3.63 10.86
CA LEU A 69 -2.43 -3.50 12.28
C LEU A 69 -3.41 -4.58 12.77
N ALA A 70 -4.46 -4.85 12.02
CA ALA A 70 -5.44 -5.90 12.34
C ALA A 70 -4.79 -7.29 12.36
N LEU A 71 -3.99 -7.64 11.35
CA LEU A 71 -3.26 -8.91 11.31
C LEU A 71 -2.20 -9.00 12.44
N SER A 72 -1.56 -7.88 12.80
CA SER A 72 -0.64 -7.82 13.94
C SER A 72 -1.37 -8.07 15.27
N ALA A 73 -2.52 -7.44 15.48
CA ALA A 73 -3.35 -7.69 16.66
C ALA A 73 -3.82 -9.15 16.72
N LEU A 74 -4.28 -9.71 15.59
CA LEU A 74 -4.72 -11.10 15.52
C LEU A 74 -3.56 -12.06 15.84
N SER A 75 -2.35 -11.82 15.33
CA SER A 75 -1.18 -12.66 15.64
C SER A 75 -0.80 -12.69 17.12
N ARG A 76 -1.15 -11.63 17.88
CA ARG A 76 -0.97 -11.59 19.34
C ARG A 76 -2.05 -12.36 20.10
N MET A 77 -3.24 -12.51 19.52
CA MET A 77 -4.38 -13.16 20.17
C MET A 77 -4.55 -14.64 19.80
N ALA A 78 -4.13 -15.04 18.60
CA ALA A 78 -4.59 -16.29 17.97
C ALA A 78 -3.60 -17.47 18.02
N VAL A 79 -2.44 -17.34 18.66
CA VAL A 79 -1.35 -18.32 18.50
C VAL A 79 -1.07 -19.07 19.81
N TYR A 80 -1.67 -20.26 19.93
CA TYR A 80 -1.30 -21.28 20.91
C TYR A 80 -0.47 -22.42 20.29
N ASP A 81 -0.39 -22.51 18.96
CA ASP A 81 0.29 -23.59 18.22
C ASP A 81 1.22 -23.06 17.11
N ALA A 82 2.28 -23.82 16.82
CA ALA A 82 3.34 -23.44 15.89
C ALA A 82 2.89 -23.36 14.43
N GLN A 83 1.94 -24.21 14.00
CA GLN A 83 1.46 -24.20 12.62
C GLN A 83 0.73 -22.89 12.29
N SER A 84 -0.12 -22.43 13.20
CA SER A 84 -0.87 -21.18 13.04
C SER A 84 0.05 -19.96 12.99
N ALA A 85 1.14 -19.97 13.77
CA ALA A 85 2.14 -18.91 13.76
C ALA A 85 2.83 -18.78 12.39
N VAL A 86 3.21 -19.91 11.79
CA VAL A 86 3.86 -19.95 10.47
C VAL A 86 2.90 -19.47 9.38
N ILE A 87 1.65 -19.91 9.39
CA ILE A 87 0.63 -19.49 8.42
C ILE A 87 0.42 -17.98 8.48
N LEU A 88 0.23 -17.42 9.68
CA LEU A 88 0.06 -15.97 9.86
C LEU A 88 1.31 -15.20 9.43
N PHE A 89 2.51 -15.67 9.75
CA PHE A 89 3.76 -15.07 9.30
C PHE A 89 3.86 -15.01 7.77
N LEU A 90 3.63 -16.13 7.08
CA LEU A 90 3.72 -16.21 5.62
C LEU A 90 2.66 -15.32 4.95
N MET A 91 1.43 -15.35 5.44
CA MET A 91 0.34 -14.51 4.94
C MET A 91 0.69 -13.03 5.06
N ARG A 92 1.19 -12.59 6.22
CA ARG A 92 1.59 -11.20 6.45
C ARG A 92 2.74 -10.78 5.55
N THR A 93 3.73 -11.65 5.38
CA THR A 93 4.90 -11.40 4.52
C THR A 93 4.47 -11.24 3.05
N LEU A 94 3.61 -12.13 2.56
CA LEU A 94 3.11 -12.09 1.18
C LEU A 94 2.24 -10.86 0.94
N LEU A 95 1.32 -10.55 1.87
CA LEU A 95 0.47 -9.37 1.78
C LEU A 95 1.26 -8.07 1.83
N ALA A 96 2.29 -7.97 2.66
CA ALA A 96 3.16 -6.77 2.72
C ALA A 96 3.80 -6.50 1.35
N GLY A 97 4.38 -7.53 0.73
CA GLY A 97 4.94 -7.43 -0.61
C GLY A 97 3.90 -7.08 -1.66
N LEU A 98 2.74 -7.75 -1.64
CA LEU A 98 1.64 -7.49 -2.56
C LEU A 98 1.15 -6.03 -2.46
N PHE A 99 0.91 -5.52 -1.25
CA PHE A 99 0.48 -4.15 -1.04
C PHE A 99 1.53 -3.14 -1.50
N ALA A 100 2.81 -3.40 -1.26
CA ALA A 100 3.88 -2.55 -1.77
C ALA A 100 3.84 -2.49 -3.31
N VAL A 101 3.75 -3.64 -3.99
CA VAL A 101 3.65 -3.66 -5.45
C VAL A 101 2.41 -2.91 -5.92
N VAL A 102 1.23 -3.23 -5.40
CA VAL A 102 -0.05 -2.61 -5.80
C VAL A 102 -0.04 -1.09 -5.59
N CYS A 103 0.44 -0.62 -4.44
CA CYS A 103 0.48 0.81 -4.14
C CYS A 103 1.45 1.56 -5.06
N LEU A 104 2.62 0.96 -5.34
CA LEU A 104 3.64 1.58 -6.18
C LEU A 104 3.25 1.54 -7.67
N THR A 105 2.64 0.46 -8.15
CA THR A 105 2.15 0.38 -9.53
C THR A 105 0.98 1.33 -9.74
N TRP A 106 0.04 1.40 -8.80
CA TRP A 106 -1.04 2.38 -8.83
C TRP A 106 -0.49 3.80 -8.84
N LEU A 107 0.44 4.15 -7.94
CA LEU A 107 1.02 5.49 -7.90
C LEU A 107 1.72 5.85 -9.21
N ARG A 108 2.53 4.94 -9.76
CA ARG A 108 3.19 5.14 -11.06
C ARG A 108 2.19 5.33 -12.19
N GLY A 109 1.13 4.53 -12.23
CA GLY A 109 0.05 4.68 -13.21
C GLY A 109 -0.64 6.04 -13.08
N SER A 110 -0.94 6.45 -11.84
CA SER A 110 -1.58 7.73 -11.54
C SER A 110 -0.74 8.92 -11.97
N LEU A 111 0.57 8.89 -11.72
CA LEU A 111 1.48 9.95 -12.16
C LEU A 111 1.54 10.04 -13.68
N ARG A 112 1.69 8.91 -14.38
CA ARG A 112 1.72 8.89 -15.85
C ARG A 112 0.45 9.49 -16.44
N THR A 113 -0.72 9.09 -15.94
CA THR A 113 -1.99 9.67 -16.41
C THR A 113 -2.06 11.18 -16.14
N LEU A 114 -1.52 11.66 -15.01
CA LEU A 114 -1.51 13.09 -14.70
C LEU A 114 -0.47 13.88 -15.52
N GLU A 115 0.66 13.24 -15.88
CA GLU A 115 1.67 13.79 -16.78
C GLU A 115 1.13 13.89 -18.22
N ASP A 116 0.46 12.85 -18.71
CA ASP A 116 -0.18 12.83 -20.03
C ASP A 116 -1.28 13.90 -20.15
N GLU A 117 -1.94 14.23 -19.04
CA GLU A 117 -2.93 15.30 -18.94
C GLU A 117 -2.32 16.70 -18.72
N GLY A 118 -1.00 16.81 -18.57
CA GLY A 118 -0.30 18.09 -18.32
C GLY A 118 -0.52 18.67 -16.93
N VAL A 119 -1.09 17.88 -15.98
CA VAL A 119 -1.34 18.31 -14.60
C VAL A 119 -0.07 18.28 -13.76
N VAL A 120 0.91 17.45 -14.15
CA VAL A 120 2.18 17.26 -13.45
C VAL A 120 3.33 17.40 -14.44
N THR A 121 4.39 18.11 -14.06
CA THR A 121 5.63 18.20 -14.83
C THR A 121 6.53 16.98 -14.60
N PRO A 122 7.21 16.46 -15.66
CA PRO A 122 8.08 15.28 -15.58
C PRO A 122 9.26 15.43 -14.60
#